data_AF-H1Z4K2-F1
#
_entry.id   AF-H1Z4K2-F1
#
_cell.length_a   1.000
_cell.length_b   1.000
_cell.length_c   1.000
_cell.angle_alpha   90.00
_cell.angle_beta   90.00
_cell.angle_gamma   90.00
#
_symmetry.space_group_name_H-M   'P 1'
#
loop_
_entity.id
_entity.type
_entity.pdbx_description
1 polymer ?
#
loop_
_entity_poly.entity_id
_entity_poly.type
_entity_poly.pdbx_seq_one_letter_code
_entity_poly.pdbx_strand_id
1 'polypeptide(L)'
;MEYKQFFLLGIILFALILIPGCSEEDNCGPLISDIDNLEKAADDRLKTLDLSDAGDGITVAQTDASKEQYYGALNIIFSMKDMGCMDVFIYNNRLRYLQLKYDTLDVYQSVNELEERTAVIFASGPSEFKKEISDILTGADTLDKRAEYLGYMADEINKKALSEESQEIIPVIKKGLELQQSRLRQISGHLLPYR
;
A
#
# COMPACT_ATOMS: atom_id res chain seq x y z
N MET A 1 -26.37 59.32 29.57
CA MET A 1 -25.78 58.99 28.25
C MET A 1 -25.04 57.66 28.38
N GLU A 2 -25.73 56.58 28.76
CA GLU A 2 -25.07 55.35 29.31
C GLU A 2 -25.62 54.03 28.74
N TYR A 3 -26.67 54.05 27.92
CA TYR A 3 -27.25 52.82 27.36
C TYR A 3 -26.53 52.30 26.11
N LYS A 4 -25.65 53.09 25.49
CA LYS A 4 -24.94 52.71 24.26
C LYS A 4 -23.74 51.79 24.50
N GLN A 5 -23.12 51.82 25.69
CA GLN A 5 -21.95 50.99 26.00
C GLN A 5 -22.33 49.55 26.36
N PHE A 6 -23.46 49.33 27.05
CA PHE A 6 -23.93 47.98 27.39
C PHE A 6 -24.45 47.20 26.17
N PHE A 7 -25.02 47.89 25.19
CA PHE A 7 -25.51 47.24 23.97
C PHE A 7 -24.36 46.73 23.08
N LEU A 8 -23.23 47.46 23.03
CA LEU A 8 -22.05 47.04 22.28
C LEU A 8 -21.35 45.82 22.93
N LEU A 9 -21.27 45.78 24.26
CA LEU A 9 -20.69 44.64 25.00
C LEU A 9 -21.50 43.35 24.83
N GLY A 10 -22.83 43.45 24.78
CA GLY A 10 -23.71 42.29 24.52
C GLY A 10 -23.56 41.70 23.12
N ILE A 11 -23.36 42.54 22.10
CA ILE A 11 -23.15 42.08 20.72
C ILE A 11 -21.78 41.41 20.54
N ILE A 12 -20.74 41.93 21.21
CA ILE A 12 -19.39 41.31 21.17
C ILE A 12 -19.39 39.95 21.89
N LEU A 13 -20.12 39.82 23.01
CA LEU A 13 -20.26 38.52 23.69
C LEU A 13 -21.05 37.50 22.84
N PHE A 14 -22.06 37.94 22.08
CA PHE A 14 -22.83 37.05 21.18
C PHE A 14 -22.02 36.63 19.95
N ALA A 15 -21.13 37.49 19.45
CA ALA A 15 -20.21 37.18 18.35
C ALA A 15 -19.11 36.18 18.75
N LEU A 16 -18.73 36.12 20.03
CA LEU A 16 -17.76 35.14 20.55
C LEU A 16 -18.36 33.73 20.73
N ILE A 17 -19.69 33.57 20.74
CA ILE A 17 -20.39 32.28 20.80
C ILE A 17 -20.62 31.70 19.39
N LEU A 18 -20.39 32.50 18.34
CA LEU A 18 -20.49 32.13 16.93
C LEU A 18 -19.12 32.00 16.25
N ILE A 19 -18.07 31.69 17.01
CA ILE A 19 -16.93 31.01 16.41
C ILE A 19 -17.45 29.58 16.21
N PRO A 20 -17.71 29.10 14.97
CA PRO A 20 -17.87 27.68 14.79
C PRO A 20 -16.58 27.06 15.33
N GLY A 21 -16.67 26.38 16.48
CA GLY A 21 -15.64 25.44 16.84
C GLY A 21 -15.63 24.46 15.68
N CYS A 22 -14.60 24.52 14.83
CA CYS A 22 -14.36 23.48 13.83
C CYS A 22 -14.37 22.18 14.63
N SER A 23 -15.44 21.41 14.52
CA SER A 23 -15.47 20.11 15.15
C SER A 23 -14.39 19.29 14.45
N GLU A 24 -13.73 18.40 15.18
CA GLU A 24 -12.77 17.47 14.56
C GLU A 24 -13.44 16.64 13.45
N GLU A 25 -14.77 16.51 13.46
CA GLU A 25 -15.60 15.87 12.44
C GLU A 25 -15.61 16.61 11.08
N ASP A 26 -15.46 17.94 11.05
CA ASP A 26 -15.45 18.72 9.79
C ASP A 26 -14.19 18.44 8.93
N ASN A 27 -13.13 17.87 9.54
CA ASN A 27 -11.90 17.50 8.84
C ASN A 27 -11.94 16.08 8.24
N CYS A 28 -12.95 15.27 8.57
CA CYS A 28 -12.98 13.87 8.15
C CYS A 28 -13.30 13.70 6.66
N GLY A 29 -14.22 14.49 6.12
CA GLY A 29 -14.64 14.41 4.71
C GLY A 29 -13.48 14.59 3.72
N PRO A 30 -12.67 15.66 3.84
CA PRO A 30 -11.49 15.86 3.00
C PRO A 30 -10.47 14.71 3.09
N LEU A 31 -10.16 14.23 4.31
CA LEU A 31 -9.17 13.16 4.50
C LEU A 31 -9.63 11.82 3.88
N ILE A 32 -10.92 11.47 4.01
CA ILE A 32 -11.49 10.28 3.36
C ILE A 32 -11.39 10.44 1.83
N SER A 33 -11.75 11.61 1.30
CA SER A 33 -11.64 11.86 -0.14
C SER A 33 -10.20 11.76 -0.65
N ASP A 34 -9.22 12.20 0.14
CA ASP A 34 -7.80 12.10 -0.23
C ASP A 34 -7.34 10.64 -0.27
N ILE A 35 -7.75 9.81 0.70
CA ILE A 35 -7.51 8.36 0.69
C ILE A 35 -8.09 7.75 -0.59
N ASP A 36 -9.36 8.03 -0.90
CA ASP A 36 -10.06 7.46 -2.04
C ASP A 36 -9.41 7.85 -3.37
N ASN A 37 -8.99 9.12 -3.51
CA ASN A 37 -8.32 9.62 -4.70
C ASN A 37 -6.95 8.97 -4.92
N LEU A 38 -6.16 8.84 -3.85
CA LEU A 38 -4.84 8.19 -3.90
C LEU A 38 -4.98 6.71 -4.26
N GLU A 39 -5.89 6.00 -3.57
CA GLU A 39 -6.11 4.58 -3.80
C GLU A 39 -6.64 4.30 -5.21
N LYS A 40 -7.60 5.10 -5.69
CA LYS A 40 -8.15 4.95 -7.04
C LYS A 40 -7.07 5.16 -8.10
N ALA A 41 -6.26 6.21 -7.98
CA ALA A 41 -5.19 6.47 -8.94
C ALA A 41 -4.14 5.36 -8.98
N ALA A 42 -3.86 4.71 -7.85
CA ALA A 42 -2.95 3.58 -7.78
C ALA A 42 -3.58 2.29 -8.33
N ASP A 43 -4.85 2.04 -8.00
CA ASP A 43 -5.62 0.90 -8.50
C ASP A 43 -5.75 0.94 -10.03
N ASP A 44 -6.05 2.11 -10.60
CA ASP A 44 -6.19 2.28 -12.04
C ASP A 44 -4.88 1.93 -12.78
N ARG A 45 -3.73 2.32 -12.24
CA ARG A 45 -2.43 1.88 -12.77
C ARG A 45 -2.26 0.38 -12.63
N LEU A 46 -2.48 -0.17 -11.43
CA LEU A 46 -2.26 -1.58 -11.14
C LEU A 46 -3.12 -2.50 -12.02
N LYS A 47 -4.36 -2.11 -12.34
CA LYS A 47 -5.24 -2.83 -13.28
C LYS A 47 -4.68 -2.89 -14.71
N THR A 48 -3.85 -1.93 -15.09
CA THR A 48 -3.25 -1.82 -16.43
C THR A 48 -1.83 -2.34 -16.53
N LEU A 49 -1.17 -2.62 -15.41
CA LEU A 49 0.20 -3.11 -15.39
C LEU A 49 0.29 -4.56 -15.82
N ASP A 50 1.23 -4.84 -16.71
CA ASP A 50 1.66 -6.21 -16.98
C ASP A 50 2.72 -6.61 -15.97
N LEU A 51 2.30 -7.25 -14.89
CA LEU A 51 3.21 -7.73 -13.84
C LEU A 51 4.10 -8.92 -14.30
N SER A 52 3.99 -9.35 -15.56
CA SER A 52 4.88 -10.36 -16.16
C SER A 52 6.13 -9.81 -16.83
N ASP A 53 6.13 -8.51 -17.18
CA ASP A 53 7.31 -7.85 -17.76
C ASP A 53 8.01 -7.00 -16.70
N ALA A 54 8.93 -7.63 -15.98
CA ALA A 54 9.43 -7.09 -14.73
C ALA A 54 10.66 -6.19 -14.83
N GLY A 55 11.14 -5.96 -16.05
CA GLY A 55 12.36 -5.20 -16.31
C GLY A 55 12.15 -4.01 -17.22
N ASP A 56 10.94 -3.75 -17.72
CA ASP A 56 10.70 -2.55 -18.50
C ASP A 56 10.62 -1.32 -17.56
N GLY A 57 11.29 -0.23 -17.96
CA GLY A 57 11.36 0.97 -17.11
C GLY A 57 10.00 1.63 -16.86
N ILE A 58 8.99 1.27 -17.67
CA ILE A 58 7.62 1.77 -17.54
C ILE A 58 6.92 1.07 -16.38
N THR A 59 6.97 -0.27 -16.30
CA THR A 59 6.32 -1.06 -15.25
C THR A 59 6.96 -0.79 -13.90
N VAL A 60 8.29 -0.62 -13.85
CA VAL A 60 8.98 -0.17 -12.63
C VAL A 60 8.46 1.21 -12.18
N ALA A 61 8.47 2.21 -13.06
CA ALA A 61 8.03 3.56 -12.70
C ALA A 61 6.55 3.62 -12.29
N GLN A 62 5.68 2.84 -12.93
CA GLN A 62 4.27 2.77 -12.54
C GLN A 62 4.07 2.02 -11.22
N THR A 63 4.86 0.98 -10.97
CA THR A 63 4.84 0.27 -9.67
C THR A 63 5.27 1.19 -8.54
N ASP A 64 6.36 1.95 -8.72
CA ASP A 64 6.85 2.92 -7.74
C ASP A 64 5.79 3.97 -7.43
N ALA A 65 5.17 4.53 -8.46
CA ALA A 65 4.14 5.55 -8.29
C ALA A 65 2.87 5.02 -7.61
N SER A 66 2.41 3.81 -7.94
CA SER A 66 1.29 3.17 -7.25
C SER A 66 1.62 2.91 -5.78
N LYS A 67 2.85 2.43 -5.49
CA LYS A 67 3.30 2.16 -4.13
C LYS A 67 3.37 3.43 -3.29
N GLU A 68 3.88 4.53 -3.86
CA GLU A 68 3.89 5.85 -3.22
C GLU A 68 2.48 6.35 -2.90
N GLN A 69 1.53 6.16 -3.82
CA GLN A 69 0.13 6.55 -3.60
C GLN A 69 -0.54 5.71 -2.50
N TYR A 70 -0.34 4.38 -2.48
CA TYR A 70 -0.83 3.56 -1.37
C TYR A 70 -0.18 3.94 -0.04
N TYR A 71 1.11 4.26 -0.04
CA TYR A 71 1.79 4.75 1.16
C TYR A 71 1.23 6.08 1.66
N GLY A 72 0.93 7.01 0.74
CA GLY A 72 0.24 8.27 1.06
C GLY A 72 -1.13 8.01 1.72
N ALA A 73 -1.94 7.12 1.13
CA ALA A 73 -3.23 6.74 1.68
C ALA A 73 -3.09 6.07 3.08
N LEU A 74 -2.08 5.20 3.26
CA LEU A 74 -1.75 4.59 4.54
C LEU A 74 -1.40 5.63 5.61
N ASN A 75 -0.59 6.64 5.26
CA ASN A 75 -0.23 7.69 6.20
C ASN A 75 -1.44 8.52 6.64
N ILE A 76 -2.34 8.85 5.70
CA ILE A 76 -3.57 9.58 6.01
C ILE A 76 -4.45 8.73 6.93
N ILE A 77 -4.73 7.47 6.58
CA ILE A 77 -5.59 6.62 7.42
C ILE A 77 -4.98 6.41 8.82
N PHE A 78 -3.67 6.23 8.95
CA PHE A 78 -3.03 6.12 10.26
C PHE A 78 -3.19 7.39 11.10
N SER A 79 -3.13 8.57 10.48
CA SER A 79 -3.34 9.85 11.19
C SER A 79 -4.78 10.03 11.70
N MET A 80 -5.73 9.31 11.11
CA MET A 80 -7.16 9.40 11.44
C MET A 80 -7.60 8.48 12.60
N LYS A 81 -6.70 7.64 13.13
CA LYS A 81 -7.02 6.59 14.12
C LYS A 81 -7.85 7.10 15.31
N ASP A 82 -7.46 8.25 15.86
CA ASP A 82 -8.06 8.80 17.08
C ASP A 82 -9.03 9.95 16.79
N MET A 83 -9.27 10.28 15.51
CA MET A 83 -10.13 11.40 15.08
C MET A 83 -11.62 11.04 14.99
N GLY A 84 -11.99 9.77 15.14
CA GLY A 84 -13.39 9.32 15.03
C GLY A 84 -13.98 9.40 13.62
N CYS A 85 -13.16 9.63 12.58
CA CYS A 85 -13.62 9.83 11.21
C CYS A 85 -14.24 8.59 10.53
N MET A 86 -13.96 7.40 11.05
CA MET A 86 -14.49 6.15 10.53
C MET A 86 -14.86 5.22 11.68
N ASP A 87 -15.91 4.43 11.47
CA ASP A 87 -16.22 3.30 12.34
C ASP A 87 -15.00 2.36 12.44
N VAL A 88 -14.76 1.79 13.63
CA VAL A 88 -13.57 0.98 13.92
C VAL A 88 -13.47 -0.23 12.98
N PHE A 89 -14.58 -0.84 12.60
CA PHE A 89 -14.58 -1.96 11.66
C PHE A 89 -14.22 -1.48 10.25
N ILE A 90 -14.78 -0.36 9.80
CA ILE A 90 -14.46 0.24 8.48
C ILE A 90 -12.97 0.63 8.42
N TYR A 91 -12.48 1.34 9.43
CA TYR A 91 -11.08 1.74 9.57
C TYR A 91 -10.13 0.53 9.42
N ASN A 92 -10.36 -0.52 10.21
CA ASN A 92 -9.47 -1.68 10.23
C ASN A 92 -9.48 -2.44 8.90
N ASN A 93 -10.63 -2.54 8.23
CA ASN A 93 -10.72 -3.18 6.93
C ASN A 93 -10.02 -2.34 5.85
N ARG A 94 -10.24 -1.02 5.83
CA ARG A 94 -9.58 -0.12 4.88
C ARG A 94 -8.07 -0.12 5.06
N LEU A 95 -7.59 -0.10 6.31
CA LEU A 95 -6.17 -0.22 6.62
C LEU A 95 -5.57 -1.52 6.09
N ARG A 96 -6.19 -2.67 6.38
CA ARG A 96 -5.71 -3.98 5.90
C ARG A 96 -5.68 -4.08 4.39
N TYR A 97 -6.66 -3.47 3.74
CA TYR A 97 -6.78 -3.49 2.29
C TYR A 97 -5.70 -2.62 1.61
N LEU A 98 -5.46 -1.42 2.13
CA LEU A 98 -4.34 -0.57 1.69
C LEU A 98 -2.98 -1.23 1.95
N GLN A 99 -2.81 -1.90 3.09
CA GLN A 99 -1.59 -2.65 3.41
C GLN A 99 -1.35 -3.79 2.43
N LEU A 100 -2.38 -4.59 2.11
CA LEU A 100 -2.29 -5.66 1.12
C LEU A 100 -1.79 -5.12 -0.23
N LYS A 101 -2.34 -4.00 -0.70
CA LYS A 101 -1.97 -3.37 -1.97
C LYS A 101 -0.51 -2.91 -1.95
N TYR A 102 -0.11 -2.18 -0.90
CA TYR A 102 1.26 -1.72 -0.72
C TYR A 102 2.27 -2.88 -0.67
N ASP A 103 2.01 -3.89 0.18
CA ASP A 103 2.90 -5.02 0.40
C ASP A 103 3.01 -5.92 -0.85
N THR A 104 1.97 -5.99 -1.68
CA THR A 104 2.03 -6.70 -2.96
C THR A 104 3.04 -6.07 -3.91
N LEU A 105 3.05 -4.73 -4.01
CA LEU A 105 4.02 -4.01 -4.85
C LEU A 105 5.44 -4.11 -4.28
N ASP A 106 5.57 -4.15 -2.95
CA ASP A 106 6.86 -4.36 -2.28
C ASP A 106 7.45 -5.75 -2.60
N VAL A 107 6.61 -6.80 -2.61
CA VAL A 107 7.02 -8.14 -3.06
C VAL A 107 7.45 -8.11 -4.53
N TYR A 108 6.68 -7.47 -5.41
CA TYR A 108 7.02 -7.36 -6.82
C TYR A 108 8.40 -6.73 -7.05
N GLN A 109 8.66 -5.57 -6.43
CA GLN A 109 9.96 -4.89 -6.54
C GLN A 109 11.09 -5.76 -5.99
N SER A 110 10.89 -6.39 -4.83
CA SER A 110 11.91 -7.24 -4.20
C SER A 110 12.26 -8.47 -5.07
N VAL A 111 11.29 -9.03 -5.80
CA VAL A 111 11.55 -10.13 -6.75
C VAL A 111 12.38 -9.64 -7.92
N ASN A 112 12.11 -8.44 -8.46
CA ASN A 112 12.90 -7.87 -9.55
C ASN A 112 14.35 -7.64 -9.14
N GLU A 113 14.58 -7.04 -7.96
CA GLU A 113 15.93 -6.86 -7.40
C GLU A 113 16.66 -8.20 -7.22
N LEU A 114 15.93 -9.23 -6.81
CA LEU A 114 16.50 -10.57 -6.63
C LEU A 114 16.88 -11.22 -7.98
N GLU A 115 16.08 -11.01 -9.02
CA GLU A 115 16.39 -11.45 -10.39
C GLU A 115 17.61 -10.73 -10.96
N GLU A 116 17.72 -9.41 -10.75
CA GLU A 116 18.90 -8.64 -11.17
C GLU A 116 20.17 -9.17 -10.51
N ARG A 117 20.14 -9.43 -9.20
CA ARG A 117 21.24 -10.07 -8.47
C ARG A 117 21.56 -11.46 -9.01
N THR A 118 20.54 -12.25 -9.34
CA THR A 118 20.70 -13.59 -9.92
C THR A 118 21.37 -13.52 -11.29
N ALA A 119 21.02 -12.53 -12.12
CA ALA A 119 21.58 -12.39 -13.46
C ALA A 119 23.10 -12.11 -13.47
N VAL A 120 23.60 -11.42 -12.45
CA VAL A 120 25.02 -11.05 -12.36
C VAL A 120 25.87 -11.98 -11.48
N ILE A 121 25.24 -12.93 -10.77
CA ILE A 121 25.95 -13.74 -9.77
C ILE A 121 27.10 -14.56 -10.34
N PHE A 122 26.97 -15.06 -11.58
CA PHE A 122 28.03 -15.84 -12.24
C PHE A 122 29.24 -14.98 -12.67
N ALA A 123 29.12 -13.66 -12.62
CA ALA A 123 30.24 -12.74 -12.81
C ALA A 123 30.96 -12.39 -11.48
N SER A 124 30.43 -12.83 -10.33
CA SER A 124 31.04 -12.57 -9.01
C SER A 124 32.31 -13.42 -8.79
N GLY A 125 33.20 -12.93 -7.93
CA GLY A 125 34.42 -13.64 -7.57
C GLY A 125 34.14 -14.93 -6.78
N PRO A 126 35.04 -15.94 -6.81
CA PRO A 126 34.81 -17.24 -6.16
C PRO A 126 34.54 -17.17 -4.65
N SER A 127 35.07 -16.15 -3.95
CA SER A 127 34.87 -15.95 -2.52
C SER A 127 33.47 -15.44 -2.16
N GLU A 128 32.82 -14.72 -3.07
CA GLU A 128 31.51 -14.09 -2.85
C GLU A 128 30.38 -14.96 -3.38
N PHE A 129 30.64 -15.73 -4.43
CA PHE A 129 29.67 -16.56 -5.14
C PHE A 129 28.80 -17.44 -4.22
N LYS A 130 29.42 -18.22 -3.32
CA LYS A 130 28.66 -19.12 -2.41
C LYS A 130 27.78 -18.37 -1.43
N LYS A 131 28.28 -17.25 -0.90
CA LYS A 131 27.51 -16.42 0.04
C LYS A 131 26.33 -15.79 -0.68
N GLU A 132 26.59 -15.21 -1.85
CA GLU A 132 25.57 -14.55 -2.67
C GLU A 132 24.47 -15.54 -3.08
N ILE A 133 24.80 -16.79 -3.44
CA ILE A 133 23.79 -17.82 -3.73
C ILE A 133 22.92 -18.08 -2.50
N SER A 134 23.55 -18.24 -1.33
CA SER A 134 22.81 -18.48 -0.08
C SER A 134 21.89 -17.31 0.26
N ASP A 135 22.35 -16.08 0.06
CA ASP A 135 21.57 -14.87 0.32
C ASP A 135 20.40 -14.74 -0.67
N ILE A 136 20.62 -15.06 -1.95
CA ILE A 136 19.55 -15.07 -2.96
C ILE A 136 18.50 -16.14 -2.65
N LEU A 137 18.92 -17.38 -2.37
CA LEU A 137 17.99 -18.47 -2.04
C LEU A 137 17.18 -18.18 -0.77
N THR A 138 17.81 -17.59 0.25
CA THR A 138 17.11 -17.19 1.48
C THR A 138 16.12 -16.05 1.23
N GLY A 139 16.52 -15.08 0.39
CA GLY A 139 15.63 -14.02 -0.08
C GLY A 139 14.43 -14.58 -0.84
N ALA A 140 14.67 -15.55 -1.73
CA ALA A 140 13.61 -16.18 -2.51
C ALA A 140 12.59 -16.90 -1.62
N ASP A 141 13.06 -17.71 -0.67
CA ASP A 141 12.20 -18.42 0.29
C ASP A 141 11.39 -17.46 1.18
N THR A 142 11.98 -16.33 1.56
CA THR A 142 11.32 -15.29 2.37
C THR A 142 10.20 -14.61 1.58
N LEU A 143 10.49 -14.23 0.33
CA LEU A 143 9.53 -13.57 -0.54
C LEU A 143 8.39 -14.50 -0.95
N ASP A 144 8.66 -15.79 -1.15
CA ASP A 144 7.64 -16.79 -1.52
C ASP A 144 6.60 -16.95 -0.40
N LYS A 145 7.06 -17.05 0.86
CA LYS A 145 6.20 -17.09 2.05
C LYS A 145 5.41 -15.80 2.25
N ARG A 146 6.03 -14.64 1.98
CA ARG A 146 5.33 -13.36 2.06
C ARG A 146 4.24 -13.26 0.99
N ALA A 147 4.53 -13.68 -0.24
CA ALA A 147 3.55 -13.73 -1.32
C ALA A 147 2.39 -14.68 -0.98
N GLU A 148 2.67 -15.86 -0.41
CA GLU A 148 1.66 -16.81 0.06
C GLU A 148 0.75 -16.19 1.14
N TYR A 149 1.35 -15.54 2.12
CA TYR A 149 0.61 -14.86 3.19
C TYR A 149 -0.30 -13.74 2.66
N LEU A 150 0.21 -12.93 1.72
CA LEU A 150 -0.60 -11.88 1.07
C LEU A 150 -1.74 -12.48 0.24
N GLY A 151 -1.53 -13.63 -0.40
CA GLY A 151 -2.58 -14.37 -1.10
C GLY A 151 -3.72 -14.80 -0.15
N TYR A 152 -3.36 -15.33 1.03
CA TYR A 152 -4.33 -15.64 2.08
C TYR A 152 -5.07 -14.39 2.58
N MET A 153 -4.36 -13.28 2.80
CA MET A 153 -4.99 -12.01 3.18
C MET A 153 -5.98 -11.50 2.13
N ALA A 154 -5.62 -11.61 0.85
CA ALA A 154 -6.48 -11.21 -0.26
C ALA A 154 -7.79 -12.02 -0.26
N ASP A 155 -7.73 -13.33 -0.02
CA ASP A 155 -8.92 -14.19 0.10
C ASP A 155 -9.79 -13.81 1.30
N GLU A 156 -9.18 -13.51 2.45
CA GLU A 156 -9.91 -13.09 3.64
C GLU A 156 -10.60 -11.73 3.47
N ILE A 157 -9.94 -10.78 2.81
CA ILE A 157 -10.52 -9.47 2.50
C ILE A 157 -11.65 -9.63 1.49
N ASN A 158 -11.49 -10.45 0.46
CA ASN A 158 -12.52 -10.65 -0.56
C ASN A 158 -13.85 -11.14 0.03
N LYS A 159 -13.79 -12.05 1.01
CA LYS A 159 -14.97 -12.56 1.73
C LYS A 159 -15.68 -11.52 2.61
N LYS A 160 -14.95 -10.47 3.01
CA LYS A 160 -15.38 -9.45 3.99
C LYS A 160 -15.52 -8.06 3.36
N ALA A 161 -15.40 -7.96 2.03
CA ALA A 161 -15.24 -6.68 1.36
C ALA A 161 -16.43 -5.74 1.58
N LEU A 162 -16.10 -4.46 1.72
CA LEU A 162 -17.04 -3.38 2.04
C LEU A 162 -17.78 -2.85 0.80
N SER A 163 -17.22 -3.03 -0.41
CA SER A 163 -17.81 -2.61 -1.69
C SER A 163 -17.33 -3.45 -2.87
N GLU A 164 -18.11 -3.48 -3.96
CA GLU A 164 -17.75 -4.16 -5.22
C GLU A 164 -16.50 -3.56 -5.88
N GLU A 165 -16.34 -2.23 -5.85
CA GLU A 165 -15.15 -1.55 -6.40
C GLU A 165 -13.87 -2.01 -5.68
N SER A 166 -13.97 -2.27 -4.37
CA SER A 166 -12.87 -2.84 -3.57
C SER A 166 -12.60 -4.32 -3.87
N GLN A 167 -13.47 -5.02 -4.60
CA GLN A 167 -13.21 -6.41 -4.98
C GLN A 167 -12.48 -6.51 -6.33
N GLU A 168 -12.57 -5.50 -7.20
CA GLU A 168 -12.03 -5.57 -8.56
C GLU A 168 -10.51 -5.76 -8.63
N ILE A 169 -9.77 -5.18 -7.68
CA ILE A 169 -8.30 -5.27 -7.68
C ILE A 169 -7.78 -6.57 -7.06
N ILE A 170 -8.61 -7.28 -6.27
CA ILE A 170 -8.16 -8.50 -5.58
C ILE A 170 -7.72 -9.60 -6.57
N PRO A 171 -8.47 -9.91 -7.64
CA PRO A 171 -8.01 -10.84 -8.68
C PRO A 171 -6.68 -10.43 -9.31
N VAL A 172 -6.46 -9.12 -9.53
CA VAL A 172 -5.20 -8.60 -10.08
C VAL A 172 -4.04 -8.86 -9.12
N ILE A 173 -4.22 -8.56 -7.83
CA ILE A 173 -3.25 -8.84 -6.76
C ILE A 173 -2.92 -10.32 -6.71
N LYS A 174 -3.93 -11.20 -6.67
CA LYS A 174 -3.72 -12.65 -6.58
C LYS A 174 -2.92 -13.17 -7.78
N LYS A 175 -3.31 -12.79 -8.99
CA LYS A 175 -2.58 -13.18 -10.21
C LYS A 175 -1.14 -12.66 -10.19
N GLY A 176 -0.93 -11.43 -9.72
CA GLY A 176 0.41 -10.84 -9.56
C GLY A 176 1.28 -11.63 -8.59
N LEU A 177 0.74 -12.01 -7.42
CA LEU A 177 1.44 -12.80 -6.41
C LEU A 177 1.78 -14.22 -6.91
N GLU A 178 0.83 -14.90 -7.56
CA GLU A 178 1.05 -16.24 -8.16
C GLU A 178 2.21 -16.22 -9.16
N LEU A 179 2.27 -15.15 -9.97
CA LEU A 179 3.34 -14.93 -10.92
C LEU A 179 4.68 -14.68 -10.25
N GLN A 180 4.71 -13.86 -9.19
CA GLN A 180 5.93 -13.65 -8.40
C GLN A 180 6.44 -14.94 -7.78
N GLN A 181 5.56 -15.77 -7.23
CA GLN A 181 5.93 -17.09 -6.70
C GLN A 181 6.45 -18.03 -7.79
N SER A 182 5.91 -17.98 -9.01
CA SER A 182 6.44 -18.72 -10.15
C SER A 182 7.88 -18.31 -10.46
N ARG A 183 8.17 -17.00 -10.51
CA ARG A 183 9.51 -16.44 -10.74
C ARG A 183 10.49 -16.83 -9.64
N LEU A 184 10.08 -16.70 -8.38
CA LEU A 184 10.87 -17.12 -7.22
C LEU A 184 11.26 -18.61 -7.28
N ARG A 185 10.32 -19.48 -7.67
CA ARG A 185 10.60 -20.91 -7.88
C ARG A 185 11.59 -21.16 -9.02
N GLN A 186 11.58 -20.34 -10.08
CA GLN A 186 12.56 -20.42 -11.16
C GLN A 186 13.97 -20.00 -10.68
N ILE A 187 14.09 -18.89 -9.94
CA ILE A 187 15.34 -18.45 -9.32
C ILE A 187 15.91 -19.58 -8.45
N SER A 188 15.10 -20.10 -7.52
CA SER A 188 15.53 -21.18 -6.62
C SER A 188 15.92 -22.43 -7.41
N GLY A 189 15.11 -22.86 -8.37
CA GLY A 189 15.42 -24.02 -9.22
C GLY A 189 16.74 -23.89 -9.99
N HIS A 190 17.06 -22.68 -10.46
CA HIS A 190 18.29 -22.40 -11.17
C HIS A 190 19.53 -22.43 -10.25
N LEU A 191 19.40 -21.92 -9.02
CA LEU A 191 20.54 -21.72 -8.11
C LEU A 191 20.77 -22.89 -7.14
N LEU A 192 19.77 -23.75 -6.90
CA LEU A 192 19.88 -24.89 -5.99
C LEU A 192 21.09 -25.82 -6.23
N PRO A 193 21.51 -26.14 -7.48
CA PRO A 193 22.69 -26.98 -7.72
C PRO A 193 24.01 -26.36 -7.27
N TYR A 194 24.04 -25.05 -6.99
CA TYR A 194 25.23 -24.29 -6.64
C TYR A 194 25.32 -23.96 -5.13
N ARG A 195 24.31 -24.34 -4.35
CA ARG A 195 24.28 -24.22 -2.88
C ARG A 195 25.25 -25.21 -2.23
#